data_AF-A0A7S1ZWW5-F1
#
_entry.id   AF-A0A7S1ZWW5-F1
#
_cell.length_a   1.000
_cell.length_b   1.000
_cell.length_c   1.000
_cell.angle_alpha   90.00
_cell.angle_beta   90.00
_cell.angle_gamma   90.00
#
_symmetry.space_group_name_H-M   'P 1'
#
loop_
_entity.id
_entity.type
_entity.pdbx_description
1 polymer ?
#
loop_
_entity_poly.entity_id
_entity_poly.type
_entity_poly.pdbx_seq_one_letter_code
_entity_poly.pdbx_strand_id
1 'polypeptide(L)'
;FRNSLKATKKSTMSVDITEKCRSILSFLTNEEKEKAARSSYKYLIASSSSTITKENNAHNNTNDGDEERDAHAMKMARRHLIAEKGNTDKALQKMRATIQYRDEMKMDTIRLCLTTDNQPTSPNDDGDDDDNNDHHQTYKENLSKNLLEGKLFVRGYTTNGNALYIIRT
;
A
#
# COMPACT_ATOMS: atom_id res chain seq x y z
N PHE A 1 -23.88 34.51 10.86
CA PHE A 1 -24.60 33.78 9.78
C PHE A 1 -23.72 33.17 8.68
N ARG A 2 -22.62 33.78 8.22
CA ARG A 2 -21.76 33.20 7.15
C ARG A 2 -20.99 31.91 7.52
N ASN A 3 -20.72 31.65 8.80
CA ASN A 3 -19.98 30.45 9.23
C ASN A 3 -20.83 29.17 9.30
N SER A 4 -22.14 29.29 9.56
CA SER A 4 -23.06 28.14 9.63
C SER A 4 -23.25 27.48 8.26
N LEU A 5 -23.40 28.28 7.19
CA LEU A 5 -23.52 27.79 5.80
C LEU A 5 -22.27 27.10 5.25
N LYS A 6 -21.08 27.48 5.73
CA LYS A 6 -19.81 26.82 5.35
C LYS A 6 -19.65 25.47 6.04
N ALA A 7 -20.08 25.35 7.30
CA ALA A 7 -20.02 24.11 8.05
C ALA A 7 -20.96 23.05 7.47
N THR A 8 -22.20 23.44 7.13
CA THR A 8 -23.18 22.53 6.52
C THR A 8 -22.75 22.04 5.13
N LYS A 9 -22.23 22.92 4.26
CA LYS A 9 -21.69 22.51 2.94
C LYS A 9 -20.48 21.59 3.03
N LYS A 10 -19.58 21.80 4.00
CA LYS A 10 -18.41 20.95 4.20
C LYS A 10 -18.81 19.56 4.73
N SER A 11 -19.83 19.52 5.59
CA SER A 11 -20.39 18.28 6.12
C SER A 11 -21.11 17.47 5.03
N THR A 12 -21.99 18.07 4.23
CA THR A 12 -22.70 17.35 3.16
C THR A 12 -21.76 16.85 2.05
N MET A 13 -20.75 17.62 1.65
CA MET A 13 -19.72 17.11 0.73
C MET A 13 -18.91 15.94 1.30
N SER A 14 -18.65 15.93 2.62
CA SER A 14 -17.89 14.85 3.24
C SER A 14 -18.67 13.53 3.31
N VAL A 15 -20.00 13.61 3.47
CA VAL A 15 -20.90 12.45 3.46
C VAL A 15 -20.99 11.85 2.05
N ASP A 16 -21.21 12.69 1.03
CA ASP A 16 -21.27 12.27 -0.38
C ASP A 16 -19.97 11.58 -0.86
N ILE A 17 -18.80 12.13 -0.48
CA ILE A 17 -17.52 11.50 -0.81
C ILE A 17 -17.38 10.13 -0.13
N THR A 18 -17.83 10.00 1.12
CA THR A 18 -17.71 8.75 1.88
C THR A 18 -18.59 7.65 1.26
N GLU A 19 -19.83 7.98 0.88
CA GLU A 19 -20.74 7.04 0.21
C GLU A 19 -20.20 6.58 -1.14
N LYS A 20 -19.66 7.50 -1.94
CA LYS A 20 -19.00 7.15 -3.22
C LYS A 20 -17.78 6.26 -3.01
N CYS A 21 -16.98 6.50 -1.98
CA CYS A 21 -15.85 5.62 -1.66
C CYS A 21 -16.32 4.22 -1.24
N ARG A 22 -17.39 4.12 -0.44
CA ARG A 22 -18.00 2.81 -0.07
C ARG A 22 -18.52 2.08 -1.31
N SER A 23 -19.16 2.80 -2.23
CA SER A 23 -19.61 2.22 -3.50
C SER A 23 -18.42 1.67 -4.30
N ILE A 24 -17.33 2.41 -4.46
CA ILE A 24 -16.10 1.91 -5.10
C ILE A 24 -15.61 0.61 -4.42
N LEU A 25 -15.54 0.60 -3.09
CA LEU A 25 -15.08 -0.57 -2.33
C LEU A 25 -15.99 -1.80 -2.51
N SER A 26 -17.30 -1.61 -2.69
CA SER A 26 -18.24 -2.71 -2.91
C SER A 26 -18.03 -3.43 -4.25
N PHE A 27 -17.40 -2.79 -5.23
CA PHE A 27 -17.05 -3.40 -6.52
C PHE A 27 -15.70 -4.13 -6.50
N LEU A 28 -14.93 -4.01 -5.42
CA LEU A 28 -13.64 -4.66 -5.28
C LEU A 28 -13.78 -6.02 -4.59
N THR A 29 -13.01 -7.00 -5.06
CA THR A 29 -12.86 -8.28 -4.36
C THR A 29 -12.09 -8.10 -3.05
N ASN A 30 -12.17 -9.07 -2.14
CA ASN A 30 -11.40 -9.02 -0.89
C ASN A 30 -9.88 -8.94 -1.13
N GLU A 31 -9.39 -9.59 -2.19
CA GLU A 31 -7.98 -9.51 -2.60
C GLU A 31 -7.62 -8.10 -3.11
N GLU A 32 -8.47 -7.50 -3.95
CA GLU A 32 -8.27 -6.13 -4.41
C GLU A 32 -8.32 -5.13 -3.24
N LYS A 33 -9.22 -5.33 -2.27
CA LYS A 33 -9.29 -4.52 -1.04
C LYS A 33 -8.03 -4.66 -0.20
N GLU A 34 -7.50 -5.87 -0.06
CA GLU A 34 -6.25 -6.13 0.65
C GLU A 34 -5.07 -5.41 -0.02
N LYS A 35 -4.92 -5.56 -1.33
CA LYS A 35 -3.87 -4.85 -2.11
C LYS A 35 -4.02 -3.34 -2.04
N ALA A 36 -5.26 -2.84 -2.07
CA ALA A 36 -5.55 -1.43 -1.89
C ALA A 36 -5.17 -0.94 -0.48
N ALA A 37 -5.47 -1.72 0.56
CA ALA A 37 -5.12 -1.39 1.93
C ALA A 37 -3.59 -1.34 2.13
N ARG A 38 -2.86 -2.30 1.55
CA ARG A 38 -1.38 -2.36 1.54
C ARG A 38 -0.70 -1.18 0.85
N SER A 39 -1.43 -0.35 0.09
CA SER A 39 -0.91 0.94 -0.36
C SER A 39 -0.40 1.80 0.82
N SER A 40 -1.02 1.68 1.99
CA SER A 40 -0.53 2.25 3.24
C SER A 40 0.62 1.44 3.81
N TYR A 41 1.78 2.07 4.00
CA TYR A 41 2.96 1.39 4.55
C TYR A 41 2.70 0.85 5.95
N LYS A 42 2.05 1.66 6.79
CA LYS A 42 1.65 1.24 8.14
C LYS A 42 0.80 -0.04 8.12
N TYR A 43 -0.12 -0.14 7.16
CA TYR A 43 -0.99 -1.31 7.04
C TYR A 43 -0.20 -2.50 6.51
N LEU A 44 0.64 -2.29 5.48
CA LEU A 44 1.52 -3.34 4.96
C LEU A 44 2.34 -3.97 6.09
N ILE A 45 3.06 -3.16 6.88
CA ILE A 45 3.85 -3.68 8.01
C ILE A 45 2.98 -4.40 9.03
N ALA A 46 1.87 -3.79 9.47
CA ALA A 46 0.97 -4.43 10.44
C ALA A 46 0.42 -5.78 9.92
N SER A 47 0.01 -5.84 8.66
CA SER A 47 -0.53 -7.05 8.02
C SER A 47 0.53 -8.13 7.82
N SER A 48 1.77 -7.77 7.53
CA SER A 48 2.90 -8.69 7.33
C SER A 48 3.50 -9.20 8.64
N SER A 49 3.47 -8.40 9.71
CA SER A 49 3.94 -8.83 11.05
C SER A 49 2.91 -9.68 11.78
N SER A 50 1.61 -9.50 11.48
CA SER A 50 0.52 -10.25 12.12
C SER A 50 0.44 -11.73 11.70
N THR A 51 1.14 -12.13 10.64
CA THR A 51 1.28 -13.54 10.27
C THR A 51 2.22 -14.32 11.19
N ILE A 52 3.16 -13.67 11.88
CA ILE A 52 4.15 -14.32 12.76
C ILE A 52 3.55 -14.70 14.13
N THR A 53 2.48 -14.03 14.57
CA THR A 53 1.86 -14.24 15.90
C THR A 53 0.55 -15.04 15.88
N LYS A 54 0.10 -15.52 14.72
CA LYS A 54 -1.16 -16.26 14.58
C LYS A 54 -1.15 -17.66 15.20
N GLU A 55 0.00 -18.23 15.51
CA GLU A 55 0.06 -19.58 16.12
C GLU A 55 -0.35 -19.61 17.60
N ASN A 56 -0.36 -18.47 18.31
CA ASN A 56 -0.57 -18.47 19.76
C ASN A 56 -1.85 -17.79 20.26
N ASN A 57 -2.68 -17.18 19.40
CA ASN A 57 -3.96 -16.59 19.82
C ASN A 57 -5.03 -16.68 18.72
N ALA A 58 -5.57 -17.88 18.52
CA ALA A 58 -6.71 -18.18 17.65
C ALA A 58 -8.06 -17.67 18.23
N HIS A 59 -8.07 -16.46 18.80
CA HIS A 59 -9.28 -15.81 19.29
C HIS A 59 -9.17 -14.29 19.16
N ASN A 60 -9.12 -13.79 17.92
CA ASN A 60 -9.37 -12.37 17.66
C ASN A 60 -10.32 -12.23 16.46
N ASN A 61 -11.40 -11.50 16.70
CA ASN A 61 -12.51 -11.22 15.80
C ASN A 61 -12.07 -10.98 14.36
N THR A 62 -12.54 -11.83 13.45
CA THR A 62 -12.38 -11.65 12.00
C THR A 62 -12.91 -10.31 11.50
N ASN A 63 -13.85 -9.71 12.22
CA ASN A 63 -14.48 -8.43 11.85
C ASN A 63 -13.53 -7.23 12.01
N ASP A 64 -12.65 -7.21 13.03
CA ASP A 64 -11.81 -6.04 13.30
C ASP A 64 -10.72 -5.86 12.23
N GLY A 65 -10.18 -6.97 11.72
CA GLY A 65 -9.19 -6.95 10.63
C GLY A 65 -9.77 -6.49 9.28
N ASP A 66 -11.03 -6.84 9.02
CA ASP A 66 -11.75 -6.42 7.82
C ASP A 66 -12.08 -4.93 7.85
N GLU A 67 -12.44 -4.38 9.01
CA GLU A 67 -12.69 -2.94 9.18
C GLU A 67 -11.41 -2.10 8.97
N GLU A 68 -10.28 -2.54 9.52
CA GLU A 68 -9.00 -1.84 9.33
C GLU A 68 -8.55 -1.89 7.86
N ARG A 69 -8.68 -3.06 7.21
CA ARG A 69 -8.44 -3.22 5.76
C ARG A 69 -9.28 -2.24 4.97
N ASP A 70 -10.59 -2.24 5.19
CA ASP A 70 -11.53 -1.42 4.43
C ASP A 70 -11.31 0.07 4.70
N ALA A 71 -10.94 0.47 5.93
CA ALA A 71 -10.56 1.85 6.24
C ALA A 71 -9.31 2.31 5.47
N HIS A 72 -8.32 1.44 5.28
CA HIS A 72 -7.13 1.73 4.49
C HIS A 72 -7.41 1.72 2.98
N ALA A 73 -8.18 0.75 2.48
CA ALA A 73 -8.63 0.72 1.08
C ALA A 73 -9.46 1.97 0.73
N MET A 74 -10.31 2.45 1.65
CA MET A 74 -11.11 3.65 1.48
C MET A 74 -10.26 4.91 1.31
N LYS A 75 -9.07 4.99 1.94
CA LYS A 75 -8.12 6.10 1.72
C LYS A 75 -7.59 6.11 0.29
N MET A 76 -7.34 4.94 -0.30
CA MET A 76 -6.91 4.83 -1.69
C MET A 76 -8.06 5.21 -2.64
N ALA A 77 -9.27 4.67 -2.41
CA ALA A 77 -10.46 5.03 -3.18
C ALA A 77 -10.73 6.54 -3.16
N ARG A 78 -10.60 7.19 -1.99
CA ARG A 78 -10.76 8.64 -1.85
C ARG A 78 -9.76 9.44 -2.68
N ARG A 79 -8.50 9.00 -2.77
CA ARG A 79 -7.48 9.67 -3.61
C ARG A 79 -7.86 9.62 -5.08
N HIS A 80 -8.27 8.45 -5.58
CA HIS A 80 -8.71 8.29 -6.96
C HIS A 80 -10.00 9.08 -7.24
N LEU A 81 -10.96 9.08 -6.31
CA LEU A 81 -12.20 9.83 -6.46
C LEU A 81 -11.95 11.35 -6.53
N ILE A 82 -11.02 11.87 -5.72
CA ILE A 82 -10.62 13.28 -5.79
C ILE A 82 -9.92 13.59 -7.12
N ALA A 83 -8.99 12.73 -7.56
CA ALA A 83 -8.26 12.90 -8.81
C ALA A 83 -9.21 12.90 -10.03
N GLU A 84 -10.22 12.03 -10.01
CA GLU A 84 -11.22 11.88 -11.08
C GLU A 84 -12.45 12.79 -10.88
N LYS A 85 -12.32 13.85 -10.05
CA LYS A 85 -13.33 14.89 -9.85
C LYS A 85 -14.72 14.35 -9.44
N GLY A 86 -14.74 13.29 -8.64
CA GLY A 86 -15.97 12.67 -8.15
C GLY A 86 -16.59 11.63 -9.10
N ASN A 87 -15.96 11.33 -10.24
CA ASN A 87 -16.41 10.27 -11.14
C ASN A 87 -16.02 8.89 -10.58
N THR A 88 -17.01 8.12 -10.13
CA THR A 88 -16.82 6.82 -9.48
C THR A 88 -16.26 5.76 -10.41
N ASP A 89 -16.75 5.70 -11.66
CA ASP A 89 -16.36 4.65 -12.62
C ASP A 89 -14.91 4.81 -13.05
N LYS A 90 -14.50 6.05 -13.37
CA LYS A 90 -13.10 6.37 -13.66
C LYS A 90 -12.21 6.13 -12.46
N ALA A 91 -12.66 6.51 -11.26
CA ALA A 91 -11.90 6.28 -10.04
C ALA A 91 -11.68 4.78 -9.78
N LEU A 92 -12.71 3.95 -9.98
CA LEU A 92 -12.62 2.49 -9.87
C LEU A 92 -11.65 1.91 -10.90
N GLN A 93 -11.76 2.31 -12.16
CA GLN A 93 -10.86 1.86 -13.22
C GLN A 93 -9.40 2.21 -12.92
N LYS A 94 -9.14 3.44 -12.46
CA LYS A 94 -7.79 3.90 -12.09
C LYS A 94 -7.27 3.21 -10.84
N MET A 95 -8.14 2.93 -9.87
CA MET A 95 -7.78 2.19 -8.67
C MET A 95 -7.33 0.76 -9.02
N ARG A 96 -8.09 0.05 -9.87
CA ARG A 96 -7.71 -1.28 -10.36
C ARG A 96 -6.40 -1.28 -11.14
N ALA A 97 -6.23 -0.35 -12.07
CA ALA A 97 -4.97 -0.20 -12.81
C ALA A 97 -3.78 0.06 -11.87
N THR A 98 -4.00 0.81 -10.79
CA THR A 98 -2.95 1.07 -9.78
C THR A 98 -2.64 -0.19 -8.95
N ILE A 99 -3.65 -0.98 -8.60
CA ILE A 99 -3.45 -2.27 -7.92
C ILE A 99 -2.62 -3.21 -8.80
N GLN A 100 -3.03 -3.38 -10.06
CA GLN A 100 -2.31 -4.22 -11.03
C GLN A 100 -0.86 -3.77 -11.21
N TYR A 101 -0.61 -2.48 -11.42
CA TYR A 101 0.74 -1.95 -11.54
C TYR A 101 1.61 -2.24 -10.31
N ARG A 102 1.04 -2.16 -9.10
CA ARG A 102 1.77 -2.44 -7.86
C ARG A 102 2.16 -3.91 -7.76
N ASP A 103 1.30 -4.81 -8.22
CA ASP A 103 1.59 -6.25 -8.27
C ASP A 103 2.68 -6.56 -9.30
N GLU A 104 2.54 -6.05 -10.52
CA GLU A 104 3.51 -6.23 -11.62
C GLU A 104 4.91 -5.74 -11.24
N MET A 105 4.98 -4.58 -10.56
CA MET A 105 6.24 -3.98 -10.11
C MET A 105 6.74 -4.53 -8.77
N LYS A 106 6.05 -5.52 -8.18
CA LYS A 106 6.39 -6.11 -6.87
C LYS A 106 6.65 -5.05 -5.79
N MET A 107 5.84 -4.00 -5.78
CA MET A 107 6.06 -2.82 -4.93
C MET A 107 6.07 -3.15 -3.43
N ASP A 108 5.27 -4.13 -3.02
CA ASP A 108 5.21 -4.54 -1.61
C ASP A 108 6.46 -5.32 -1.20
N THR A 109 7.01 -6.18 -2.05
CA THR A 109 8.31 -6.85 -1.84
C THR A 109 9.42 -5.81 -1.65
N ILE A 110 9.51 -4.82 -2.55
CA ILE A 110 10.52 -3.75 -2.45
C ILE A 110 10.40 -3.00 -1.12
N ARG A 111 9.18 -2.74 -0.66
CA ARG A 111 8.94 -2.03 0.61
C ARG A 111 9.28 -2.86 1.82
N LEU A 112 9.05 -4.17 1.78
CA LEU A 112 9.43 -5.12 2.84
C LEU A 112 10.95 -5.31 2.92
N CYS A 113 11.68 -5.21 1.80
CA CYS A 113 13.15 -5.22 1.83
C CYS A 113 13.76 -4.02 2.58
N LEU A 114 13.00 -2.91 2.71
CA LEU A 114 13.45 -1.69 3.41
C LEU A 114 13.11 -1.69 4.90
N THR A 115 12.34 -2.66 5.40
CA THR A 115 12.16 -2.87 6.83
C THR A 115 13.43 -3.50 7.41
N THR A 116 14.10 -2.75 8.30
CA THR A 116 15.38 -3.09 8.93
C THR A 116 15.36 -4.35 9.81
N ASP A 117 14.19 -4.93 10.08
CA ASP A 117 14.04 -6.04 11.02
C ASP A 117 14.17 -7.44 10.39
N ASN A 118 14.32 -7.54 9.07
CA ASN A 118 14.80 -8.78 8.44
C ASN A 118 16.33 -8.85 8.52
N GLN A 119 16.92 -8.65 9.71
CA GLN A 119 18.18 -9.33 10.00
C GLN A 119 17.85 -10.82 10.07
N PRO A 120 18.66 -11.72 9.47
CA PRO A 120 18.49 -13.15 9.69
C PRO A 120 18.55 -13.38 11.20
N THR A 121 17.39 -13.65 11.80
CA THR A 121 17.31 -14.07 13.18
C THR A 121 17.87 -15.48 13.23
N SER A 122 19.07 -15.57 13.79
CA SER A 122 19.67 -16.77 14.38
C SER A 122 20.12 -17.88 13.40
N PRO A 123 21.37 -18.35 13.48
CA PRO A 123 21.91 -19.43 12.65
C PRO A 123 21.39 -20.84 13.01
N ASN A 124 20.20 -20.96 13.61
CA ASN A 124 19.69 -22.23 14.15
C ASN A 124 18.20 -22.50 13.82
N ASP A 125 17.64 -21.87 12.80
CA ASP A 125 16.25 -22.14 12.38
C ASP A 125 16.25 -23.10 11.19
N ASP A 126 16.13 -24.40 11.48
CA ASP A 126 16.00 -25.52 10.51
C ASP A 126 14.60 -25.53 9.85
N GLY A 127 14.11 -24.34 9.45
CA GLY A 127 12.79 -24.11 8.88
C GLY A 127 12.81 -24.16 7.36
N ASP A 128 12.25 -25.25 6.84
CA ASP A 128 12.15 -25.70 5.44
C ASP A 128 11.31 -24.77 4.51
N ASP A 129 11.68 -23.49 4.39
CA ASP A 129 11.02 -22.48 3.54
C ASP A 129 12.06 -21.69 2.69
N ASP A 130 12.90 -22.43 1.98
CA ASP A 130 14.14 -21.96 1.32
C ASP A 130 13.92 -20.98 0.13
N ASP A 131 12.84 -21.16 -0.65
CA ASP A 131 12.68 -20.42 -1.92
C ASP A 131 12.32 -18.93 -1.77
N ASN A 132 11.53 -18.57 -0.76
CA ASN A 132 11.06 -17.17 -0.61
C ASN A 132 12.05 -16.29 0.15
N ASN A 133 12.83 -16.88 1.05
CA ASN A 133 13.81 -16.15 1.85
C ASN A 133 15.00 -15.72 0.99
N ASP A 134 15.46 -16.61 0.10
CA ASP A 134 16.59 -16.37 -0.79
C ASP A 134 16.32 -15.23 -1.80
N HIS A 135 15.07 -15.15 -2.30
CA HIS A 135 14.64 -14.04 -3.15
C HIS A 135 14.65 -12.69 -2.41
N HIS A 136 14.13 -12.62 -1.18
CA HIS A 136 14.11 -11.37 -0.42
C HIS A 136 15.52 -10.90 -0.05
N GLN A 137 16.39 -11.84 0.33
CA GLN A 137 17.78 -11.57 0.65
C GLN A 137 18.54 -11.05 -0.58
N THR A 138 18.38 -11.69 -1.74
CA THR A 138 18.97 -11.25 -3.01
C THR A 138 18.51 -9.84 -3.42
N TYR A 139 17.22 -9.52 -3.27
CA TYR A 139 16.71 -8.17 -3.54
C TYR A 139 17.29 -7.13 -2.58
N LYS A 140 17.38 -7.46 -1.29
CA LYS A 140 17.94 -6.59 -0.25
C LYS A 140 19.41 -6.29 -0.50
N GLU A 141 20.20 -7.30 -0.84
CA GLU A 141 21.61 -7.14 -1.18
C GLU A 141 21.80 -6.28 -2.42
N ASN A 142 21.03 -6.53 -3.48
CA ASN A 142 21.08 -5.72 -4.70
C ASN A 142 20.65 -4.27 -4.46
N LEU A 143 19.58 -4.03 -3.68
CA LEU A 143 19.16 -2.66 -3.34
C LEU A 143 20.22 -1.96 -2.49
N SER A 144 20.76 -2.65 -1.47
CA SER A 144 21.78 -2.10 -0.57
C SER A 144 23.05 -1.78 -1.32
N LYS A 145 23.50 -2.68 -2.20
CA LYS A 145 24.64 -2.48 -3.10
C LYS A 145 24.42 -1.30 -4.03
N ASN A 146 23.26 -1.19 -4.68
CA ASN A 146 22.97 -0.06 -5.56
C ASN A 146 22.86 1.28 -4.80
N LEU A 147 22.34 1.27 -3.57
CA LEU A 147 22.29 2.44 -2.67
C LEU A 147 23.68 2.86 -2.19
N LEU A 148 24.55 1.91 -1.85
CA LEU A 148 25.93 2.15 -1.40
C LEU A 148 26.86 2.57 -2.55
N GLU A 149 26.69 1.98 -3.73
CA GLU A 149 27.46 2.31 -4.94
C GLU A 149 27.04 3.65 -5.57
N GLY A 150 26.04 4.34 -5.00
CA GLY A 150 25.60 5.66 -5.48
C GLY A 150 25.02 5.62 -6.90
N LYS A 151 24.56 4.46 -7.36
CA LYS A 151 23.99 4.31 -8.71
C LYS A 151 22.70 5.13 -8.80
N LEU A 152 22.73 6.11 -9.70
CA LEU A 152 21.68 7.08 -10.00
C LEU A 152 20.27 6.49 -9.90
N PHE A 153 19.48 6.95 -8.93
CA PHE A 153 18.08 6.55 -8.81
C PHE A 153 17.21 7.46 -9.66
N VAL A 154 16.43 6.88 -10.58
CA VAL A 154 15.40 7.61 -11.31
C VAL A 154 14.25 7.90 -10.35
N ARG A 155 14.13 9.15 -9.91
CA ARG A 155 13.04 9.65 -9.06
C ARG A 155 11.72 9.75 -9.81
N GLY A 156 11.78 9.91 -11.13
CA GLY A 156 10.63 10.06 -12.00
C GLY A 156 11.04 10.51 -13.39
N TYR A 157 10.06 10.79 -14.24
CA TYR A 157 10.27 11.30 -15.58
C TYR A 157 9.64 12.68 -15.72
N THR A 158 10.31 13.58 -16.45
CA THR A 158 9.74 14.86 -16.86
C THR A 158 8.59 14.64 -17.85
N THR A 159 7.77 15.66 -18.09
CA THR A 159 6.72 15.63 -19.13
C THR A 159 7.25 15.35 -20.53
N ASN A 160 8.55 15.53 -20.75
CA ASN A 160 9.24 15.28 -22.02
C ASN A 160 9.92 13.89 -22.05
N GLY A 161 9.69 13.03 -21.05
CA GLY A 161 10.23 11.67 -20.99
C GLY A 161 11.66 11.54 -20.47
N ASN A 162 12.32 12.64 -20.09
CA ASN A 162 13.67 12.57 -19.51
C ASN A 162 13.62 12.10 -18.06
N ALA A 163 14.49 11.16 -17.69
CA ALA A 163 14.64 10.67 -16.32
C ALA A 163 15.22 11.75 -15.39
N LEU A 164 14.60 11.91 -14.22
CA LEU A 164 15.09 12.75 -13.12
C LEU A 164 15.92 11.88 -12.19
N TYR A 165 17.21 12.13 -12.10
CA TYR A 165 18.09 11.38 -11.21
C TYR A 165 18.31 12.12 -9.88
N ILE A 166 18.30 11.38 -8.78
CA ILE A 166 18.87 11.87 -7.51
C ILE A 166 20.29 11.33 -7.41
N ILE A 167 21.25 12.24 -7.30
CA ILE A 167 22.62 11.94 -6.88
C ILE A 167 22.69 12.28 -5.40
N ARG A 168 22.98 11.29 -4.55
CA ARG A 168 23.32 11.52 -3.14
C ARG A 168 24.82 11.75 -3.08
N THR A 169 25.23 13.00 -2.91
CA THR A 169 26.59 13.37 -2.47
C THR A 169 26.73 13.17 -0.98
#